data_AF-A0A0S9F1F4-F1
#
_entry.id   AF-A0A0S9F1F4-F1
#
_cell.length_a   1.000
_cell.length_b   1.000
_cell.length_c   1.000
_cell.angle_alpha   90.00
_cell.angle_beta   90.00
_cell.angle_gamma   90.00
#
_symmetry.space_group_name_H-M   'P 1'
#
loop_
_entity.id
_entity.type
_entity.pdbx_description
1 polymer ?
#
loop_
_entity_poly.entity_id
_entity_poly.type
_entity_poly.pdbx_seq_one_letter_code
_entity_poly.pdbx_strand_id
1 'polypeptide(L)'
;MKQPLIVALTGKPASGKKTIASMLAPGQGFAAVSFADAVRRDAAQAWRLDVRLLSDPGLQHVPLNSLAAGMCSDPAFMLWLTDGGEQLPPPRSPAWVIQRWAEFRCRFIPDFYCRQIERQIGRLVGCGWSRIVVHDLATATQETMLRRLGAKVVRVHRIDLSVAPEQPTDSSASSSIKSHADIENSGSLEGLATAVMECIDFLGVLVIAPCLTTAREGWQDGLLWPAHSGDRPAFHEALLRARAVYAAAAAEGQK
;
A
#
# COMPACT_ATOMS: atom_id res chain seq x y z
N MET A 1 8.07 -5.78 23.41
CA MET A 1 6.88 -5.25 22.71
C MET A 1 6.65 -6.10 21.47
N LYS A 2 5.40 -6.48 21.16
CA LYS A 2 5.08 -7.33 19.99
C LYS A 2 5.35 -6.53 18.72
N GLN A 3 6.10 -7.10 17.77
CA GLN A 3 6.35 -6.43 16.49
C GLN A 3 5.02 -6.23 15.74
N PRO A 4 4.77 -5.03 15.18
CA PRO A 4 3.54 -4.78 14.43
C PRO A 4 3.58 -5.52 13.08
N LEU A 5 2.44 -6.09 12.69
CA LEU A 5 2.24 -6.64 11.35
C LEU A 5 1.90 -5.48 10.40
N ILE A 6 2.83 -5.13 9.53
CA ILE A 6 2.63 -4.13 8.48
C ILE A 6 2.48 -4.85 7.14
N VAL A 7 1.34 -4.68 6.48
CA VAL A 7 1.03 -5.27 5.17
C VAL A 7 1.00 -4.18 4.13
N ALA A 8 1.79 -4.29 3.07
CA ALA A 8 1.84 -3.32 1.98
C ALA A 8 1.25 -3.91 0.70
N LEU A 9 0.15 -3.36 0.21
CA LEU A 9 -0.54 -3.83 -0.99
C LEU A 9 -0.04 -3.11 -2.24
N THR A 10 0.35 -3.88 -3.25
CA THR A 10 0.72 -3.39 -4.58
C THR A 10 -0.10 -4.11 -5.67
N GLY A 11 -0.11 -3.59 -6.90
CA GLY A 11 -0.89 -4.15 -8.02
C GLY A 11 -1.38 -3.10 -9.01
N LYS A 12 -2.02 -3.52 -10.10
CA LYS A 12 -2.57 -2.61 -11.12
C LYS A 12 -3.72 -1.73 -10.56
N PRO A 13 -4.03 -0.58 -11.18
CA PRO A 13 -5.28 0.13 -10.92
C PRO A 13 -6.48 -0.82 -11.06
N ALA A 14 -7.53 -0.63 -10.24
CA ALA A 14 -8.73 -1.46 -10.20
C ALA A 14 -8.55 -2.96 -9.85
N SER A 15 -7.38 -3.39 -9.34
CA SER A 15 -7.17 -4.78 -8.89
C SER A 15 -7.92 -5.15 -7.61
N GLY A 16 -8.44 -4.17 -6.86
CA GLY A 16 -9.19 -4.38 -5.62
C GLY A 16 -8.44 -3.99 -4.34
N LYS A 17 -7.24 -3.38 -4.44
CA LYS A 17 -6.45 -2.91 -3.28
C LYS A 17 -7.23 -2.06 -2.28
N LYS A 18 -8.03 -1.11 -2.78
CA LYS A 18 -8.87 -0.24 -1.94
C LYS A 18 -9.99 -1.02 -1.26
N THR A 19 -10.56 -2.02 -1.94
CA THR A 19 -11.56 -2.93 -1.39
C THR A 19 -10.97 -3.78 -0.28
N ILE A 20 -9.78 -4.36 -0.48
CA ILE A 20 -9.06 -5.13 0.54
C ILE A 20 -8.77 -4.26 1.77
N ALA A 21 -8.26 -3.05 1.56
CA ALA A 21 -8.03 -2.12 2.66
C ALA A 21 -9.30 -1.79 3.45
N SER A 22 -10.44 -1.67 2.76
CA SER A 22 -11.75 -1.44 3.39
C SER A 22 -12.28 -2.69 4.11
N MET A 23 -11.99 -3.90 3.63
CA MET A 23 -12.34 -5.15 4.32
C MET A 23 -11.50 -5.32 5.60
N LEU A 24 -10.23 -4.92 5.54
CA LEU A 24 -9.31 -4.95 6.66
C LEU A 24 -9.44 -3.79 7.63
N ALA A 25 -10.29 -2.81 7.30
CA ALA A 25 -10.56 -1.61 8.10
C ALA A 25 -10.85 -1.94 9.58
N PRO A 26 -10.95 -0.95 10.49
CA PRO A 26 -10.86 -1.14 11.94
C PRO A 26 -11.73 -2.23 12.58
N GLY A 27 -12.80 -2.68 11.92
CA GLY A 27 -13.57 -3.87 12.30
C GLY A 27 -12.75 -5.18 12.40
N GLN A 28 -11.64 -5.30 11.67
CA GLN A 28 -10.67 -6.42 11.78
C GLN A 28 -9.38 -6.02 12.51
N GLY A 29 -9.36 -4.82 13.12
CA GLY A 29 -8.24 -4.34 13.92
C GLY A 29 -7.01 -3.87 13.14
N PHE A 30 -7.12 -3.57 11.83
CA PHE A 30 -6.05 -2.86 11.13
C PHE A 30 -6.29 -1.35 11.08
N ALA A 31 -5.19 -0.60 11.21
CA ALA A 31 -5.14 0.78 10.77
C ALA A 31 -4.81 0.85 9.28
N ALA A 32 -5.64 1.53 8.50
CA ALA A 32 -5.38 1.79 7.08
C ALA A 32 -4.55 3.05 6.89
N VAL A 33 -3.55 2.97 6.01
CA VAL A 33 -2.64 4.05 5.66
C VAL A 33 -2.50 4.14 4.14
N SER A 34 -2.44 5.35 3.61
CA SER A 34 -2.29 5.62 2.18
C SER A 34 -1.35 6.79 1.94
N PHE A 35 -0.46 6.62 0.97
CA PHE A 35 0.36 7.70 0.41
C PHE A 35 -0.51 8.77 -0.24
N ALA A 36 -1.50 8.39 -1.03
CA ALA A 36 -2.46 9.31 -1.65
C ALA A 36 -3.20 10.14 -0.60
N ASP A 37 -3.58 9.57 0.54
CA ASP A 37 -4.18 10.33 1.65
C ASP A 37 -3.21 11.33 2.27
N ALA A 38 -1.92 11.02 2.33
CA ALA A 38 -0.90 11.96 2.78
C ALA A 38 -0.77 13.14 1.80
N VAL A 39 -0.76 12.87 0.49
CA VAL A 39 -0.77 13.91 -0.55
C VAL A 39 -2.03 14.76 -0.45
N ARG A 40 -3.22 14.15 -0.33
CA ARG A 40 -4.50 14.88 -0.19
C ARG A 40 -4.48 15.82 1.00
N ARG A 41 -4.03 15.35 2.17
CA ARG A 41 -3.94 16.18 3.38
C ARG A 41 -2.99 17.37 3.20
N ASP A 42 -1.83 17.11 2.60
CA ASP A 42 -0.82 18.14 2.34
C ASP A 42 -1.30 19.18 1.32
N ALA A 43 -1.92 18.73 0.23
CA ALA A 43 -2.50 19.61 -0.79
C ALA A 43 -3.72 20.39 -0.25
N ALA A 44 -4.60 19.75 0.53
CA ALA A 44 -5.72 20.43 1.18
C ALA A 44 -5.24 21.57 2.09
N GLN A 45 -4.15 21.36 2.83
CA GLN A 45 -3.53 22.41 3.62
C GLN A 45 -2.99 23.55 2.74
N ALA A 46 -2.31 23.23 1.64
CA ALA A 46 -1.76 24.22 0.71
C ALA A 46 -2.84 25.09 0.04
N TRP A 47 -4.01 24.53 -0.27
CA TRP A 47 -5.17 25.27 -0.80
C TRP A 47 -6.14 25.78 0.28
N ARG A 48 -5.89 25.48 1.56
CA ARG A 48 -6.76 25.84 2.70
C ARG A 48 -8.20 25.32 2.55
N LEU A 49 -8.33 24.09 2.08
CA LEU A 49 -9.60 23.40 1.84
C LEU A 49 -9.80 22.23 2.79
N ASP A 50 -11.04 21.78 2.92
CA ASP A 50 -11.33 20.49 3.58
C ASP A 50 -10.83 19.32 2.71
N VAL A 51 -10.12 18.38 3.33
CA VAL A 51 -9.59 17.18 2.65
C VAL A 51 -10.68 16.33 2.00
N ARG A 52 -11.92 16.40 2.48
CA ARG A 52 -13.08 15.68 1.92
C ARG A 52 -13.36 16.10 0.48
N LEU A 53 -13.11 17.37 0.12
CA LEU A 53 -13.24 17.87 -1.25
C LEU A 53 -12.29 17.15 -2.21
N LEU A 54 -11.05 16.88 -1.78
CA LEU A 54 -10.05 16.16 -2.58
C LEU A 54 -10.22 14.63 -2.54
N SER A 55 -11.08 14.13 -1.66
CA SER A 55 -11.33 12.71 -1.46
C SER A 55 -12.60 12.22 -2.14
N ASP A 56 -13.48 13.15 -2.56
CA ASP A 56 -14.74 12.85 -3.23
C ASP A 56 -14.49 12.28 -4.64
N PRO A 57 -14.88 11.03 -4.91
CA PRO A 57 -14.77 10.43 -6.24
C PRO A 57 -15.58 11.18 -7.31
N GLY A 58 -16.73 11.76 -6.95
CA GLY A 58 -17.60 12.48 -7.89
C GLY A 58 -16.97 13.78 -8.40
N LEU A 59 -16.09 14.39 -7.61
CA LEU A 59 -15.42 15.64 -7.96
C LEU A 59 -14.02 15.44 -8.57
N GLN A 60 -13.50 14.21 -8.60
CA GLN A 60 -12.10 13.90 -8.94
C GLN A 60 -11.62 14.58 -10.23
N HIS A 61 -12.48 14.66 -11.25
CA HIS A 61 -12.18 15.22 -12.55
C HIS A 61 -12.93 16.54 -12.85
N VAL A 62 -13.68 17.07 -11.88
CA VAL A 62 -14.45 18.31 -12.05
C VAL A 62 -13.55 19.51 -11.75
N PRO A 63 -13.33 20.44 -12.69
CA PRO A 63 -12.58 21.66 -12.43
C PRO A 63 -13.32 22.56 -11.46
N LEU A 64 -12.64 23.04 -10.42
CA LEU A 64 -13.20 23.94 -9.41
C LEU A 64 -12.37 25.22 -9.34
N ASN A 65 -13.05 26.37 -9.26
CA ASN A 65 -12.38 27.67 -9.11
C ASN A 65 -11.56 27.75 -7.82
N SER A 66 -12.03 27.12 -6.75
CA SER A 66 -11.30 27.01 -5.48
C SER A 66 -9.99 26.23 -5.60
N LEU A 67 -9.81 25.45 -6.66
CA LEU A 67 -8.61 24.66 -6.95
C LEU A 67 -7.72 25.29 -8.03
N ALA A 68 -8.01 26.52 -8.49
CA ALA A 68 -7.10 27.24 -9.36
C ALA A 68 -5.69 27.31 -8.72
N ALA A 69 -4.64 27.24 -9.53
CA ALA A 69 -3.27 27.21 -9.01
C ALA A 69 -2.92 28.50 -8.26
N GLY A 70 -3.50 29.63 -8.66
CA GLY A 70 -3.37 30.91 -7.95
C GLY A 70 -3.98 30.94 -6.55
N MET A 71 -4.80 29.95 -6.17
CA MET A 71 -5.35 29.82 -4.82
C MET A 71 -4.41 29.05 -3.87
N CYS A 72 -3.32 28.48 -4.39
CA CYS A 72 -2.32 27.81 -3.58
C CYS A 72 -1.61 28.82 -2.68
N SER A 73 -1.42 28.50 -1.41
CA SER A 73 -0.75 29.38 -0.45
C SER A 73 0.77 29.31 -0.48
N ASP A 74 1.36 28.45 -1.32
CA ASP A 74 2.81 28.30 -1.48
C ASP A 74 3.29 29.06 -2.75
N PRO A 75 4.01 30.20 -2.59
CA PRO A 75 4.52 30.96 -3.73
C PRO A 75 5.55 30.21 -4.57
N ALA A 76 6.33 29.30 -3.96
CA ALA A 76 7.32 28.52 -4.70
C ALA A 76 6.65 27.52 -5.65
N PHE A 77 5.49 26.99 -5.26
CA PHE A 77 4.67 26.15 -6.15
C PHE A 77 4.13 26.95 -7.33
N MET A 78 3.59 28.14 -7.08
CA MET A 78 3.08 29.02 -8.15
C MET A 78 4.19 29.39 -9.14
N LEU A 79 5.37 29.76 -8.64
CA LEU A 79 6.54 30.06 -9.47
C LEU A 79 6.95 28.86 -10.31
N TRP A 80 7.09 27.68 -9.68
CA TRP A 80 7.42 26.44 -10.36
C TRP A 80 6.45 26.09 -11.50
N LEU A 81 5.15 26.31 -11.30
CA LEU A 81 4.15 26.11 -12.36
C LEU A 81 4.33 27.11 -13.50
N THR A 82 4.49 28.40 -13.19
CA THR A 82 4.65 29.45 -14.21
C THR A 82 5.93 29.29 -15.01
N ASP A 83 7.02 28.87 -14.38
CA ASP A 83 8.28 28.52 -15.05
C ASP A 83 8.10 27.31 -15.99
N GLY A 84 7.17 26.41 -15.66
CA GLY A 84 6.73 25.30 -16.51
C GLY A 84 5.75 25.70 -17.62
N GLY A 85 5.44 26.99 -17.77
CA GLY A 85 4.49 27.50 -18.77
C GLY A 85 3.01 27.35 -18.39
N GLU A 86 2.70 26.96 -17.15
CA GLU A 86 1.33 26.80 -16.71
C GLU A 86 0.69 28.11 -16.23
N GLN A 87 -0.59 28.28 -16.56
CA GLN A 87 -1.37 29.42 -16.12
C GLN A 87 -1.96 29.19 -14.73
N LEU A 88 -1.92 30.25 -13.90
CA LEU A 88 -2.46 30.24 -12.54
C LEU A 88 -3.99 30.40 -12.44
N PRO A 89 -4.66 31.27 -13.24
CA PRO A 89 -6.09 31.54 -13.08
C PRO A 89 -7.07 30.39 -13.42
N PRO A 90 -6.81 29.53 -14.43
CA PRO A 90 -7.77 28.51 -14.82
C PRO A 90 -8.14 27.55 -13.67
N PRO A 91 -9.42 27.15 -13.55
CA PRO A 91 -9.86 26.16 -12.55
C PRO A 91 -9.20 24.80 -12.81
N ARG A 92 -8.87 24.09 -11.74
CA ARG A 92 -8.22 22.77 -11.81
C ARG A 92 -9.06 21.71 -11.12
N SER A 93 -8.85 20.45 -11.50
CA SER A 93 -9.51 19.32 -10.87
C SER A 93 -8.72 18.81 -9.65
N PRO A 94 -9.38 18.14 -8.68
CA PRO A 94 -8.70 17.49 -7.56
C PRO A 94 -7.58 16.54 -8.00
N ALA A 95 -7.81 15.74 -9.05
CA ALA A 95 -6.78 14.84 -9.58
C ALA A 95 -5.54 15.59 -10.05
N TRP A 96 -5.73 16.72 -10.75
CA TRP A 96 -4.64 17.57 -11.21
C TRP A 96 -3.86 18.17 -10.03
N VAL A 97 -4.58 18.70 -9.02
CA VAL A 97 -3.95 19.30 -7.82
C VAL A 97 -3.13 18.27 -7.06
N ILE A 98 -3.68 17.09 -6.79
CA ILE A 98 -2.99 16.00 -6.07
C ILE A 98 -1.73 15.58 -6.83
N GLN A 99 -1.82 15.40 -8.15
CA GLN A 99 -0.68 15.00 -8.97
C GLN A 99 0.42 16.07 -8.97
N ARG A 100 0.10 17.31 -9.34
CA ARG A 100 1.08 18.39 -9.49
C ARG A 100 1.70 18.80 -8.16
N TRP A 101 0.91 18.80 -7.10
CA TRP A 101 1.43 19.07 -5.76
C TRP A 101 2.44 17.99 -5.32
N ALA A 102 2.14 16.71 -5.58
CA ALA A 102 3.07 15.64 -5.26
C ALA A 102 4.37 15.74 -6.08
N GLU A 103 4.28 16.03 -7.38
CA GLU A 103 5.44 16.25 -8.26
C GLU A 103 6.32 17.40 -7.73
N PHE A 104 5.72 18.54 -7.37
CA PHE A 104 6.44 19.67 -6.77
C PHE A 104 7.16 19.28 -5.48
N ARG A 105 6.47 18.64 -4.52
CA ARG A 105 7.08 18.23 -3.25
C ARG A 105 8.24 17.25 -3.46
N CYS A 106 8.03 16.25 -4.32
CA CYS A 106 9.01 15.21 -4.59
C CYS A 106 10.19 15.69 -5.46
N ARG A 107 10.05 16.78 -6.21
CA ARG A 107 11.16 17.40 -6.94
C ARG A 107 12.27 17.86 -6.00
N PHE A 108 11.91 18.47 -4.87
CA PHE A 108 12.88 18.98 -3.89
C PHE A 108 13.28 17.92 -2.86
N ILE A 109 12.35 17.05 -2.49
CA ILE A 109 12.57 16.00 -1.48
C ILE A 109 11.95 14.70 -2.01
N PRO A 110 12.72 13.86 -2.73
CA PRO A 110 12.21 12.66 -3.38
C PRO A 110 11.52 11.65 -2.46
N ASP A 111 11.89 11.62 -1.17
CA ASP A 111 11.34 10.72 -0.15
C ASP A 111 10.33 11.42 0.79
N PHE A 112 9.82 12.61 0.45
CA PHE A 112 8.97 13.45 1.30
C PHE A 112 7.80 12.68 1.93
N TYR A 113 6.98 12.04 1.09
CA TYR A 113 5.83 11.27 1.56
C TYR A 113 6.25 9.96 2.24
N CYS A 114 7.41 9.38 1.90
CA CYS A 114 7.93 8.23 2.62
C CYS A 114 8.20 8.57 4.10
N ARG A 115 8.86 9.71 4.36
CA ARG A 115 9.09 10.21 5.72
C ARG A 115 7.80 10.53 6.47
N GLN A 116 6.78 11.00 5.76
CA GLN A 116 5.48 11.30 6.39
C GLN A 116 4.75 10.01 6.79
N ILE A 117 4.77 8.99 5.93
CA ILE A 117 4.15 7.69 6.20
C ILE A 117 4.91 6.93 7.29
N GLU A 118 6.24 6.95 7.29
CA GLU A 118 7.06 6.37 8.35
C GLU A 118 6.70 6.95 9.74
N ARG A 119 6.60 8.29 9.83
CA ARG A 119 6.13 8.97 11.05
C ARG A 119 4.69 8.62 11.42
N GLN A 120 3.81 8.45 10.43
CA GLN A 120 2.42 8.03 10.67
C GLN A 120 2.36 6.61 11.24
N ILE A 121 3.12 5.67 10.68
CA ILE A 121 3.23 4.30 11.17
C ILE A 121 3.79 4.29 12.59
N GLY A 122 4.87 5.02 12.86
CA GLY A 122 5.45 5.13 14.21
C GLY A 122 4.44 5.64 15.24
N ARG A 123 3.62 6.64 14.89
CA ARG A 123 2.53 7.12 15.76
C ARG A 123 1.46 6.06 16.00
N LEU A 124 1.03 5.34 14.96
CA LEU A 124 0.03 4.27 15.10
C LEU A 124 0.53 3.17 16.04
N VAL A 125 1.79 2.75 15.89
CA VAL A 125 2.42 1.76 16.77
C VAL A 125 2.51 2.30 18.21
N GLY A 126 2.89 3.57 18.39
CA GLY A 126 2.91 4.22 19.70
C GLY A 126 1.54 4.31 20.37
N CYS A 127 0.46 4.42 19.59
CA CYS A 127 -0.92 4.35 20.07
C CYS A 127 -1.44 2.91 20.30
N GLY A 128 -0.59 1.89 20.17
CA GLY A 128 -0.95 0.49 20.42
C GLY A 128 -1.49 -0.29 19.22
N TRP A 129 -1.47 0.28 18.01
CA TRP A 129 -1.84 -0.47 16.82
C TRP A 129 -0.79 -1.54 16.50
N SER A 130 -1.26 -2.80 16.40
CA SER A 130 -0.42 -3.96 16.11
C SER A 130 -0.56 -4.48 14.69
N ARG A 131 -1.56 -4.01 13.93
CA ARG A 131 -1.81 -4.38 12.53
C ARG A 131 -2.05 -3.12 11.71
N ILE A 132 -1.30 -2.97 10.63
CA ILE A 132 -1.34 -1.79 9.76
C ILE A 132 -1.34 -2.25 8.30
N VAL A 133 -2.23 -1.68 7.49
CA VAL A 133 -2.28 -1.93 6.05
C VAL A 133 -1.97 -0.66 5.27
N VAL A 134 -1.00 -0.72 4.36
CA VAL A 134 -0.63 0.35 3.43
C VAL A 134 -1.09 -0.08 2.04
N HIS A 135 -2.06 0.58 1.43
CA HIS A 135 -2.78 -0.02 0.29
C HIS A 135 -2.45 0.55 -1.11
N ASP A 136 -1.55 1.51 -1.21
CA ASP A 136 -1.21 2.22 -2.43
C ASP A 136 0.29 2.28 -2.70
N LEU A 137 0.97 1.14 -2.50
CA LEU A 137 2.38 0.98 -2.85
C LEU A 137 2.57 0.96 -4.38
N ALA A 138 3.32 1.94 -4.90
CA ALA A 138 3.55 2.14 -6.34
C ALA A 138 5.03 2.23 -6.73
N THR A 139 5.92 2.76 -5.88
CA THR A 139 7.31 3.02 -6.24
C THR A 139 8.32 2.19 -5.44
N ALA A 140 9.51 1.95 -6.01
CA ALA A 140 10.60 1.24 -5.35
C ALA A 140 11.12 1.96 -4.08
N THR A 141 11.07 3.30 -4.06
CA THR A 141 11.43 4.09 -2.88
C THR A 141 10.50 3.80 -1.71
N GLN A 142 9.18 3.75 -1.97
CA GLN A 142 8.18 3.39 -0.97
C GLN A 142 8.38 1.95 -0.48
N GLU A 143 8.65 1.02 -1.39
CA GLU A 143 8.92 -0.38 -1.05
C GLU A 143 10.13 -0.49 -0.11
N THR A 144 11.24 0.15 -0.47
CA THR A 144 12.49 0.12 0.30
C THR A 144 12.27 0.65 1.71
N MET A 145 11.53 1.76 1.85
CA MET A 145 11.16 2.30 3.16
C MET A 145 10.29 1.32 3.96
N LEU A 146 9.24 0.76 3.37
CA LEU A 146 8.34 -0.16 4.06
C LEU A 146 9.05 -1.47 4.47
N ARG A 147 9.96 -1.98 3.64
CA ARG A 147 10.79 -3.15 3.97
C ARG A 147 11.69 -2.90 5.18
N ARG A 148 12.27 -1.70 5.31
CA ARG A 148 13.06 -1.33 6.49
C ARG A 148 12.22 -1.32 7.77
N LEU A 149 10.93 -1.05 7.66
CA LEU A 149 9.97 -1.15 8.78
C LEU A 149 9.47 -2.58 9.03
N GLY A 150 9.97 -3.58 8.30
CA GLY A 150 9.55 -4.98 8.42
C GLY A 150 8.24 -5.30 7.71
N ALA A 151 7.76 -4.43 6.82
CA ALA A 151 6.51 -4.65 6.11
C ALA A 151 6.56 -5.84 5.14
N LYS A 152 5.45 -6.57 5.07
CA LYS A 152 5.23 -7.66 4.14
C LYS A 152 4.48 -7.12 2.92
N VAL A 153 5.15 -7.08 1.78
CA VAL A 153 4.57 -6.70 0.49
C VAL A 153 3.70 -7.83 -0.06
N VAL A 154 2.45 -7.52 -0.37
CA VAL A 154 1.45 -8.41 -0.98
C VAL A 154 1.01 -7.80 -2.29
N ARG A 155 1.03 -8.58 -3.37
CA ARG A 155 0.62 -8.10 -4.69
C ARG A 155 -0.77 -8.64 -5.02
N VAL A 156 -1.63 -7.77 -5.52
CA VAL A 156 -3.03 -8.06 -5.80
C VAL A 156 -3.25 -8.04 -7.30
N HIS A 157 -3.63 -9.19 -7.85
CA HIS A 157 -3.95 -9.38 -9.26
C HIS A 157 -5.44 -9.58 -9.43
N ARG A 158 -6.01 -9.12 -10.55
CA ARG A 158 -7.39 -9.42 -10.93
C ARG A 158 -7.37 -10.15 -12.27
N ILE A 159 -8.02 -11.31 -12.33
CA ILE A 159 -7.95 -12.23 -13.47
C ILE A 159 -8.38 -11.53 -14.77
N ASP A 160 -9.46 -10.74 -14.71
CA ASP A 160 -10.03 -10.02 -15.87
C ASP A 160 -9.11 -8.91 -16.42
N LEU A 161 -8.17 -8.39 -15.62
CA LEU A 161 -7.29 -7.27 -15.99
C LEU A 161 -5.91 -7.74 -16.49
N SER A 162 -5.69 -9.06 -16.54
CA SER A 162 -4.42 -9.68 -16.97
C SER A 162 -4.22 -9.65 -18.49
N VAL A 163 -5.26 -9.31 -19.27
CA VAL A 163 -5.30 -9.48 -20.73
C VAL A 163 -5.00 -8.19 -21.53
N ALA A 164 -4.91 -7.02 -20.91
CA ALA A 164 -4.66 -5.78 -21.65
C ALA A 164 -3.17 -5.64 -22.07
N PRO A 165 -2.86 -5.37 -23.36
CA PRO A 165 -1.49 -5.18 -23.84
C PRO A 165 -0.86 -3.94 -23.21
N GLU A 166 0.43 -4.04 -22.93
CA GLU A 166 1.24 -2.99 -22.29
C GLU A 166 1.18 -1.67 -23.06
N GLN A 167 0.49 -0.68 -22.51
CA GLN A 167 0.60 0.71 -22.93
C GLN A 167 1.81 1.34 -22.24
N PRO A 168 2.69 2.08 -22.95
CA PRO A 168 3.85 2.74 -22.37
C PRO A 168 3.40 4.03 -21.68
N THR A 169 2.87 3.90 -20.48
CA THR A 169 2.79 4.97 -19.49
C THR A 169 3.56 4.48 -18.28
N ASP A 170 4.19 5.38 -17.51
CA ASP A 170 5.12 5.17 -16.39
C ASP A 170 4.64 4.28 -15.21
N SER A 171 3.61 3.46 -15.44
CA SER A 171 3.02 2.39 -14.64
C SER A 171 3.93 1.15 -14.44
N SER A 172 5.08 1.10 -15.10
CA SER A 172 6.02 -0.03 -15.12
C SER A 172 6.79 -0.26 -13.81
N ALA A 173 6.69 0.65 -12.83
CA ALA A 173 7.38 0.48 -11.54
C ALA A 173 6.79 -0.66 -10.68
N SER A 174 5.50 -1.00 -10.86
CA SER A 174 4.81 -1.97 -10.01
C SER A 174 5.17 -3.44 -10.29
N SER A 175 5.68 -3.76 -11.48
CA SER A 175 6.07 -5.14 -11.85
C SER A 175 7.43 -5.55 -11.28
N SER A 176 8.33 -4.60 -10.99
CA SER A 176 9.67 -4.85 -10.45
C SER A 176 9.72 -5.12 -8.94
N ILE A 177 8.66 -4.82 -8.20
CA ILE A 177 8.59 -4.93 -6.73
C ILE A 177 8.45 -6.41 -6.33
N LYS A 178 9.39 -6.99 -5.58
CA LYS A 178 9.30 -8.41 -5.18
C LYS A 178 8.16 -8.65 -4.18
N SER A 179 7.12 -9.41 -4.51
CA SER A 179 6.05 -9.76 -3.56
C SER A 179 6.49 -10.88 -2.59
N HIS A 180 5.94 -10.89 -1.37
CA HIS A 180 6.04 -12.03 -0.45
C HIS A 180 4.81 -12.95 -0.55
N ALA A 181 3.68 -12.41 -1.01
CA ALA A 181 2.46 -13.14 -1.27
C ALA A 181 1.70 -12.48 -2.41
N ASP A 182 0.91 -13.27 -3.14
CA ASP A 182 0.10 -12.82 -4.26
C ASP A 182 -1.37 -13.17 -3.99
N ILE A 183 -2.27 -12.20 -4.07
CA ILE A 183 -3.71 -12.39 -3.92
C ILE A 183 -4.35 -12.33 -5.31
N GLU A 184 -4.99 -13.43 -5.70
CA GLU A 184 -5.81 -13.50 -6.91
C GLU A 184 -7.25 -13.05 -6.61
N ASN A 185 -7.67 -11.96 -7.24
CA ASN A 185 -9.05 -11.50 -7.22
C ASN A 185 -9.82 -12.17 -8.36
N SER A 186 -10.60 -13.18 -8.00
CA SER A 186 -11.49 -13.95 -8.88
C SER A 186 -12.81 -13.24 -9.22
N GLY A 187 -13.01 -12.01 -8.75
CA GLY A 187 -14.19 -11.19 -9.04
C GLY A 187 -15.31 -11.29 -8.02
N SER A 188 -15.33 -12.30 -7.14
CA SER A 188 -16.30 -12.40 -6.03
C SER A 188 -15.76 -11.76 -4.75
N LEU A 189 -16.61 -11.01 -4.03
CA LEU A 189 -16.24 -10.36 -2.76
C LEU A 189 -15.95 -11.38 -1.66
N GLU A 190 -16.71 -12.47 -1.59
CA GLU A 190 -16.53 -13.55 -0.60
C GLU A 190 -15.23 -14.33 -0.84
N GLY A 191 -14.91 -14.61 -2.11
CA GLY A 191 -13.66 -15.25 -2.49
C GLY A 191 -12.45 -14.38 -2.15
N LEU A 192 -12.55 -13.08 -2.44
CA LEU A 192 -11.52 -12.10 -2.08
C LEU A 192 -11.33 -12.00 -0.55
N ALA A 193 -12.42 -11.95 0.22
CA ALA A 193 -12.35 -11.88 1.68
C ALA A 193 -11.66 -13.11 2.28
N THR A 194 -12.00 -14.30 1.78
CA THR A 194 -11.37 -15.56 2.22
C THR A 194 -9.87 -15.55 1.94
N ALA A 195 -9.48 -15.22 0.71
CA ALA A 195 -8.06 -15.17 0.31
C ALA A 195 -7.25 -14.14 1.12
N VAL A 196 -7.86 -13.00 1.44
CA VAL A 196 -7.24 -11.96 2.27
C VAL A 196 -7.00 -12.45 3.69
N MET A 197 -7.99 -13.11 4.31
CA MET A 197 -7.85 -13.64 5.68
C MET A 197 -6.80 -14.73 5.76
N GLU A 198 -6.80 -15.67 4.81
CA GLU A 198 -5.76 -16.72 4.70
C GLU A 198 -4.36 -16.13 4.53
N CYS A 199 -4.23 -15.09 3.70
CA CYS A 199 -2.97 -14.38 3.50
C CYS A 199 -2.50 -13.70 4.79
N ILE A 200 -3.39 -13.05 5.54
CA ILE A 200 -3.05 -12.40 6.81
C ILE A 200 -2.63 -13.40 7.87
N ASP A 201 -3.31 -14.53 7.97
CA ASP A 201 -2.95 -15.60 8.91
C ASP A 201 -1.55 -16.14 8.60
N PHE A 202 -1.25 -16.36 7.32
CA PHE A 202 0.08 -16.75 6.87
C PHE A 202 1.16 -15.69 7.20
N LEU A 203 0.90 -14.42 6.91
CA LEU A 203 1.82 -13.33 7.22
C LEU A 203 2.01 -13.13 8.73
N GLY A 204 0.98 -13.39 9.54
CA GLY A 204 1.04 -13.37 10.98
C GLY A 204 2.04 -14.38 11.55
N VAL A 205 2.10 -15.58 10.97
CA VAL A 205 3.09 -16.61 11.33
C VAL A 205 4.51 -16.14 10.99
N LEU A 206 4.71 -15.51 9.83
CA LEU A 206 6.02 -15.01 9.39
C LEU A 206 6.57 -13.85 10.24
N VAL A 207 5.71 -13.10 10.92
CA VAL A 207 6.14 -12.05 11.87
C VAL A 207 6.59 -12.64 13.20
N ILE A 208 6.05 -13.79 13.59
CA ILE A 208 6.37 -14.46 14.87
C ILE A 208 7.62 -15.34 14.74
N ALA A 209 7.93 -15.88 13.56
CA ALA A 209 9.09 -16.73 13.31
C ALA A 209 10.05 -16.16 12.23
N PRO A 210 10.90 -15.15 12.56
CA PRO A 210 11.83 -14.57 11.60
C PRO A 210 12.90 -15.57 11.08
N CYS A 211 13.16 -16.65 11.82
CA CYS A 211 14.19 -17.66 11.51
C CYS A 211 13.90 -18.48 10.23
N LEU A 212 12.66 -18.53 9.74
CA LEU A 212 12.33 -19.15 8.46
C LEU A 212 12.82 -18.33 7.25
N THR A 213 13.21 -17.07 7.46
CA THR A 213 13.66 -16.17 6.38
C THR A 213 15.16 -16.31 6.09
N THR A 214 15.95 -16.82 7.04
CA THR A 214 17.42 -16.92 6.96
C THR A 214 17.94 -18.24 6.38
N ALA A 215 17.08 -19.23 6.11
CA ALA A 215 17.44 -20.44 5.37
C ALA A 215 17.52 -20.21 3.85
N ARG A 216 18.09 -19.07 3.42
CA ARG A 216 18.00 -18.54 2.05
C ARG A 216 19.10 -19.01 1.09
N GLU A 217 19.94 -19.97 1.48
CA GLU A 217 20.98 -20.55 0.60
C GLU A 217 20.86 -22.06 0.39
N GLY A 218 19.85 -22.72 0.97
CA GLY A 218 19.69 -24.19 0.84
C GLY A 218 18.32 -24.70 0.40
N TRP A 219 17.33 -23.81 0.21
CA TRP A 219 15.94 -24.21 -0.10
C TRP A 219 15.55 -23.65 -1.46
N GLN A 220 15.99 -24.33 -2.52
CA GLN A 220 15.30 -24.28 -3.81
C GLN A 220 14.03 -25.13 -3.65
N ASP A 221 12.88 -24.52 -3.93
CA ASP A 221 11.52 -25.06 -3.85
C ASP A 221 10.87 -25.14 -2.45
N GLY A 222 9.75 -24.42 -2.26
CA GLY A 222 8.69 -24.92 -1.38
C GLY A 222 8.00 -24.00 -0.36
N LEU A 223 8.16 -22.67 -0.37
CA LEU A 223 7.28 -21.79 0.43
C LEU A 223 7.00 -20.43 -0.22
N LEU A 224 6.69 -20.47 -1.52
CA LEU A 224 5.92 -19.41 -2.15
C LEU A 224 4.46 -19.62 -1.75
N TRP A 225 3.74 -18.52 -1.45
CA TRP A 225 2.28 -18.55 -1.48
C TRP A 225 1.86 -19.23 -2.79
N PRO A 226 1.00 -20.28 -2.75
CA PRO A 226 0.68 -21.02 -3.96
C PRO A 226 0.15 -20.04 -5.00
N ALA A 227 0.79 -20.02 -6.19
CA ALA A 227 0.49 -19.08 -7.25
C ALA A 227 -0.95 -19.22 -7.77
N HIS A 228 -1.67 -20.28 -7.38
CA HIS A 228 -3.03 -20.56 -7.76
C HIS A 228 -3.88 -20.97 -6.56
N SER A 229 -5.02 -20.28 -6.42
CA SER A 229 -6.10 -20.56 -5.45
C SER A 229 -6.73 -21.97 -5.54
N GLY A 230 -6.23 -22.82 -6.44
CA GLY A 230 -6.64 -24.21 -6.64
C GLY A 230 -5.92 -25.25 -5.77
N ASP A 231 -4.74 -24.95 -5.22
CA ASP A 231 -3.93 -25.91 -4.43
C ASP A 231 -4.14 -25.78 -2.91
N ARG A 232 -5.41 -25.67 -2.51
CA ARG A 232 -5.84 -25.55 -1.10
C ARG A 232 -5.29 -26.63 -0.14
N PRO A 233 -5.13 -27.92 -0.51
CA PRO A 233 -4.61 -28.92 0.43
C PRO A 233 -3.13 -28.67 0.79
N ALA A 234 -2.30 -28.24 -0.16
CA ALA A 234 -0.88 -27.97 0.08
C ALA A 234 -0.68 -26.73 0.99
N PHE A 235 -1.53 -25.71 0.84
CA PHE A 235 -1.51 -24.52 1.68
C PHE A 235 -1.94 -24.81 3.12
N HIS A 236 -3.03 -25.57 3.31
CA HIS A 236 -3.50 -25.95 4.64
C HIS A 236 -2.46 -26.81 5.37
N GLU A 237 -1.79 -27.72 4.65
CA GLU A 237 -0.72 -28.54 5.20
C GLU A 237 0.52 -27.72 5.55
N ALA A 238 0.91 -26.74 4.73
CA ALA A 238 2.01 -25.82 5.03
C ALA A 238 1.71 -24.94 6.27
N LEU A 239 0.49 -24.44 6.41
CA LEU A 239 0.05 -23.71 7.60
C LEU A 239 0.04 -24.59 8.85
N LEU A 240 -0.46 -25.83 8.74
CA LEU A 240 -0.45 -26.80 9.84
C LEU A 240 0.98 -27.16 10.25
N ARG A 241 1.89 -27.37 9.29
CA ARG A 241 3.31 -27.63 9.56
C ARG A 241 3.98 -26.42 10.20
N ALA A 242 3.73 -25.20 9.72
CA ALA A 242 4.26 -23.99 10.34
C ALA A 242 3.73 -23.77 11.76
N ARG A 243 2.44 -24.05 12.01
CA ARG A 243 1.84 -24.04 13.36
C ARG A 243 2.42 -25.14 14.26
N ALA A 244 2.69 -26.32 13.73
CA ALA A 244 3.28 -27.43 14.47
C ALA A 244 4.74 -27.14 14.86
N VAL A 245 5.53 -26.61 13.93
CA VAL A 245 6.92 -26.16 14.20
C VAL A 245 6.92 -25.04 15.24
N TYR A 246 5.97 -24.11 15.19
CA TYR A 246 5.81 -23.09 16.22
C TYR A 246 5.43 -23.66 17.59
N ALA A 247 4.48 -24.61 17.65
CA ALA A 247 4.10 -25.26 18.90
C ALA A 247 5.27 -26.03 19.53
N ALA A 248 6.12 -26.65 18.71
CA ALA A 248 7.34 -27.32 19.17
C ALA A 248 8.38 -26.31 19.69
N ALA A 249 8.65 -25.23 18.96
CA ALA A 249 9.59 -24.18 19.38
C ALA A 249 9.14 -23.43 20.64
N ALA A 250 7.83 -23.23 20.81
CA ALA A 250 7.25 -22.64 22.02
C ALA A 250 7.38 -23.56 23.25
N ALA A 251 7.36 -24.87 23.06
CA ALA A 251 7.57 -25.86 24.13
C ALA A 251 9.04 -25.98 24.55
N GLU A 252 9.99 -25.72 23.65
CA GLU A 252 11.43 -25.73 23.96
C GLU A 252 11.92 -24.46 24.65
N GLY A 253 11.29 -23.30 24.41
CA GLY A 253 11.64 -22.03 25.05
C GLY A 253 11.16 -21.86 26.50
N GLN A 254 10.61 -22.91 27.11
CA GLN A 254 10.02 -22.90 28.45
C GLN A 254 10.78 -23.78 29.46
N LYS A 255 11.98 -24.26 29.09
CA LYS A 255 12.94 -24.95 29.97
C LYS A 255 14.07 -24.04 30.41
#